data_AF-A0A520LMA0-F1
#
_entry.id   AF-A0A520LMA0-F1
#
_cell.length_a   1.000
_cell.length_b   1.000
_cell.length_c   1.000
_cell.angle_alpha   90.00
_cell.angle_beta   90.00
_cell.angle_gamma   90.00
#
_symmetry.space_group_name_H-M   'P 1'
#
loop_
_entity.id
_entity.type
_entity.pdbx_description
1 polymer ?
#
loop_
_entity_poly.entity_id
_entity_poly.type
_entity_poly.pdbx_seq_one_letter_code
_entity_poly.pdbx_strand_id
1 'polypeptide(L)' 'MTTLLYRGQAYQQVKEPAQQQGVQLTYRRNVYQSRQADVRQARVQLTYRGVSYLR' A
#
# COMPACT_ATOMS: atom_id res chain seq x y z
N MET A 1 -4.62 16.34 40.79
CA MET A 1 -4.14 15.28 39.88
C MET A 1 -4.94 15.36 38.59
N THR A 2 -4.29 15.50 37.44
CA THR A 2 -4.96 15.62 36.13
C THR A 2 -4.98 14.27 35.42
N THR A 3 -6.17 13.79 35.07
CA THR A 3 -6.39 12.53 34.33
C THR A 3 -6.47 12.81 32.84
N LEU A 4 -5.64 12.14 32.04
CA LEU A 4 -5.70 12.22 30.58
C LEU A 4 -6.85 11.34 30.08
N LEU A 5 -7.76 11.93 29.30
CA LEU A 5 -8.91 11.25 28.73
C LEU A 5 -8.78 11.17 27.20
N TYR A 6 -9.18 10.04 26.63
CA TYR A 6 -9.33 9.87 25.18
C TYR A 6 -10.72 9.33 24.89
N ARG A 7 -11.51 10.10 24.13
CA ARG A 7 -12.92 9.80 23.81
C ARG A 7 -13.80 9.50 25.04
N GLY A 8 -13.59 10.22 26.13
CA GLY A 8 -14.35 10.06 27.37
C GLY A 8 -13.94 8.86 28.23
N GLN A 9 -12.90 8.12 27.85
CA GLN A 9 -12.33 7.04 28.63
C GLN A 9 -10.94 7.41 29.16
N ALA A 10 -10.51 6.78 30.26
CA ALA A 10 -9.16 6.95 30.78
C ALA A 10 -8.15 6.55 29.69
N TYR A 11 -7.24 7.46 29.35
CA TYR A 11 -6.24 7.19 28.33
C TYR A 11 -5.29 6.11 28.82
N GLN A 12 -5.26 4.99 28.09
CA GLN A 12 -4.27 3.93 28.28
C GLN A 12 -3.23 4.03 27.16
N GLN A 13 -2.01 4.42 27.52
CA GLN A 13 -0.89 4.42 26.58
C GLN A 13 -0.43 2.98 26.36
N VAL A 14 -0.66 2.44 25.16
CA VAL A 14 -0.06 1.17 24.75
C VAL A 14 1.42 1.45 24.44
N LYS A 15 2.32 1.08 25.36
CA LYS A 15 3.77 1.29 25.23
C LYS A 15 4.46 0.22 24.36
N GLU A 16 3.86 -0.96 24.28
CA GLU A 16 4.38 -2.05 23.47
C GLU A 16 3.94 -1.88 22.02
N PRO A 17 4.86 -1.84 21.04
CA PRO A 17 4.47 -1.87 19.65
C PRO A 17 3.69 -3.16 19.42
N ALA A 18 2.49 -3.06 18.83
CA ALA A 18 1.77 -4.23 18.37
C ALA A 18 2.73 -5.06 17.51
N GLN A 19 2.87 -6.35 17.82
CA GLN A 19 3.77 -7.25 17.12
C GLN A 19 3.25 -7.44 15.68
N GLN A 20 3.62 -6.51 14.82
CA GLN A 20 3.32 -6.56 13.40
C GLN A 20 4.11 -7.74 12.85
N GLN A 21 3.38 -8.74 12.36
CA GLN A 21 3.97 -9.86 11.65
C GLN A 21 4.74 -9.27 10.47
N GLY A 22 6.07 -9.36 10.53
CA GLY A 22 6.93 -8.88 9.45
C GLY A 22 6.57 -9.63 8.17
N VAL A 23 5.90 -8.94 7.24
CA VAL A 23 5.58 -9.54 5.95
C VAL A 23 6.85 -9.57 5.13
N GLN A 24 7.41 -10.77 4.93
CA GLN A 24 8.56 -10.95 4.06
C GLN A 24 8.11 -10.88 2.60
N LEU A 25 8.50 -9.83 1.89
CA LEU A 25 8.24 -9.71 0.47
C LEU A 25 9.19 -10.64 -0.31
N THR A 26 8.62 -11.59 -1.06
CA THR A 26 9.40 -12.47 -1.94
C THR A 26 9.25 -12.03 -3.39
N TYR A 27 10.37 -11.77 -4.06
CA TYR A 27 10.35 -11.56 -5.50
C TYR A 27 10.18 -12.89 -6.24
N ARG A 28 9.10 -13.02 -7.01
CA ARG A 28 8.83 -14.17 -7.88
C ARG A 28 8.90 -13.74 -9.34
N ARG A 29 10.01 -14.06 -10.01
CA ARG A 29 10.25 -13.71 -11.42
C ARG A 29 9.10 -14.10 -12.34
N ASN A 30 8.56 -15.31 -12.18
CA ASN A 30 7.49 -15.82 -13.05
C ASN A 30 6.20 -14.98 -12.92
N VAL A 31 5.84 -14.59 -11.68
CA VAL A 31 4.67 -13.74 -11.40
C VAL A 31 4.86 -12.34 -11.97
N TYR A 32 6.07 -11.80 -11.84
CA TYR A 32 6.39 -10.50 -12.42
C TYR A 32 6.31 -10.53 -13.96
N GLN A 33 6.92 -11.54 -14.59
CA GLN A 33 6.92 -11.70 -16.04
C GLN A 33 5.52 -11.93 -16.61
N SER A 34 4.69 -12.75 -15.96
CA SER A 34 3.30 -12.97 -16.41
C SER A 34 2.51 -11.66 -16.39
N ARG A 35 2.57 -10.92 -15.27
CA ARG A 35 1.91 -9.61 -15.15
C ARG A 35 2.43 -8.60 -16.19
N GLN A 36 3.73 -8.62 -16.48
CA GLN A 36 4.30 -7.76 -17.51
C GLN A 36 3.79 -8.12 -18.91
N ALA A 37 3.62 -9.41 -19.21
CA ALA A 37 3.06 -9.86 -20.47
C ALA A 37 1.58 -9.44 -20.60
N ASP A 38 0.79 -9.57 -19.54
CA ASP A 38 -0.62 -9.14 -19.52
C ASP A 38 -0.75 -7.63 -19.79
N VAL A 39 0.08 -6.82 -19.13
CA VAL A 39 0.08 -5.36 -19.31
C VAL A 39 0.54 -4.96 -20.72
N ARG A 40 1.48 -5.69 -21.33
CA ARG A 40 1.92 -5.40 -22.72
C ARG A 40 0.81 -5.60 -23.75
N GLN A 41 -0.19 -6.43 -23.47
CA GLN A 41 -1.34 -6.60 -24.36
C GLN A 41 -2.33 -5.43 -24.25
N ALA A 42 -2.33 -4.70 -23.13
CA ALA A 42 -3.09 -3.48 -23.01
C ALA A 42 -2.36 -2.35 -23.76
N ARG A 43 -3.06 -1.68 -24.69
CA ARG A 43 -2.55 -0.46 -25.32
C ARG A 43 -2.14 0.53 -24.23
N VAL A 44 -0.88 0.94 -24.23
CA VAL A 44 -0.39 1.94 -23.29
C VAL A 44 -0.97 3.28 -23.71
N GLN A 45 -2.04 3.70 -23.04
CA GLN A 45 -2.57 5.06 -23.13
C GLN A 45 -1.89 5.92 -22.06
N LEU A 46 -0.96 6.77 -22.48
CA LEU A 46 -0.42 7.82 -21.63
C LEU A 46 -1.40 9.00 -21.64
N THR A 47 -2.00 9.34 -20.51
CA THR A 47 -2.83 10.56 -20.42
C THR A 47 -2.02 11.68 -19.77
N TYR A 48 -1.79 12.77 -20.52
CA TYR A 48 -1.10 13.96 -20.04
C TYR A 48 -1.94 15.21 -20.34
N ARG A 49 -2.21 16.03 -19.31
CA ARG A 49 -3.06 17.24 -19.40
C ARG A 49 -4.42 17.00 -20.08
N GLY A 50 -5.02 15.84 -19.85
CA GLY A 50 -6.32 15.47 -20.45
C GLY A 50 -6.24 15.00 -21.90
N VAL A 51 -5.05 14.92 -22.50
CA VAL A 51 -4.82 14.35 -23.83
C VAL A 51 -4.26 12.94 -23.68
N SER A 52 -4.88 11.98 -24.35
CA SER A 52 -4.42 10.59 -24.37
C SER A 52 -3.54 10.34 -25.60
N TYR A 53 -2.36 9.80 -25.35
CA TYR A 53 -1.38 9.41 -26.35
C TYR A 53 -1.32 7.89 -26.40
N LEU A 54 -1.49 7.35 -27.60
CA LEU A 54 -1.27 5.93 -27.88
C LEU A 54 0.22 5.74 -28.21
N ARG A 55 0.85 4.76 -27.57
CA ARG A 55 2.17 4.26 -27.97
C ARG A 55 2.02 3.06 -28.89
#